data_AF-A0A316Q1J8-F1
#
_entry.id   AF-A0A316Q1J8-F1
#
_cell.length_a   1.000
_cell.length_b   1.000
_cell.length_c   1.000
_cell.angle_alpha   90.00
_cell.angle_beta   90.00
_cell.angle_gamma   90.00
#
_symmetry.space_group_name_H-M   'P 1'
#
loop_
_entity.id
_entity.type
_entity.pdbx_description
1 polymer ?
#
loop_
_entity_poly.entity_id
_entity_poly.type
_entity_poly.pdbx_seq_one_letter_code
_entity_poly.pdbx_strand_id
1 'polypeptide(L)'
;MIMTTFKKLGIEYKEYDGLLYPVLSVSEEAVKPIHIGKYGRMWIEFMKTEHPDRYRNLVRFGRLWDKAAEIDEEAYELLDTIESKWLSSHKPKNRQSFWEMYQLRTQARMMAEEAVLHQVIRQYH
;
A
#
# COMPACT_ATOMS: atom_id res chain seq x y z
N MET A 1 22.32 11.57 -42.89
CA MET A 1 22.46 11.82 -41.44
C MET A 1 21.72 10.74 -40.68
N ILE A 2 22.44 9.87 -39.95
CA ILE A 2 21.82 8.76 -39.20
C ILE A 2 21.14 9.34 -37.97
N MET A 3 19.83 9.19 -37.85
CA MET A 3 19.07 9.57 -36.66
C MET A 3 19.26 8.52 -35.56
N THR A 4 19.60 8.96 -34.35
CA THR A 4 19.66 8.08 -33.17
C THR A 4 18.28 7.52 -32.85
N THR A 5 18.22 6.33 -32.25
CA THR A 5 16.96 5.64 -31.91
C THR A 5 16.02 6.52 -31.08
N PHE A 6 16.56 7.28 -30.14
CA PHE A 6 15.80 8.18 -29.28
C PHE A 6 15.23 9.40 -30.03
N LYS A 7 15.95 9.93 -31.03
CA LYS A 7 15.45 11.04 -31.86
C LYS A 7 14.28 10.58 -32.74
N LYS A 8 14.28 9.30 -33.14
CA LYS A 8 13.11 8.68 -33.80
C LYS A 8 11.91 8.50 -32.86
N LEU A 9 12.15 8.40 -31.55
CA LEU A 9 11.12 8.32 -30.51
C LEU A 9 10.60 9.69 -30.06
N GLY A 10 11.08 10.80 -30.66
CA GLY A 10 10.64 12.16 -30.33
C GLY A 10 11.22 12.74 -29.05
N ILE A 11 12.28 12.14 -28.50
CA ILE A 11 12.93 12.63 -27.27
C ILE A 11 13.88 13.77 -27.62
N GLU A 12 13.72 14.91 -26.96
CA GLU A 12 14.57 16.09 -27.11
C GLU A 12 15.92 15.92 -26.38
N TYR A 13 16.96 16.60 -26.86
CA TYR A 13 18.31 16.53 -26.32
C TYR A 13 18.88 17.93 -26.09
N LYS A 14 19.63 18.10 -25.00
CA LYS A 14 20.40 19.29 -24.67
C LYS A 14 21.89 18.95 -24.62
N GLU A 15 22.70 19.78 -25.28
CA GLU A 15 24.15 19.62 -25.31
C GLU A 15 24.80 20.28 -24.09
N TYR A 16 25.73 19.56 -23.45
CA TYR A 16 26.57 20.06 -22.36
C TYR A 16 27.95 19.42 -22.48
N ASP A 17 29.01 20.23 -22.62
CA ASP A 17 30.40 19.79 -22.80
C ASP A 17 30.61 18.74 -23.93
N GLY A 18 29.88 18.90 -25.05
CA GLY A 18 29.94 17.97 -26.18
C GLY A 18 29.19 16.64 -25.97
N LEU A 19 28.54 16.46 -24.82
CA LEU A 19 27.66 15.33 -24.52
C LEU A 19 26.20 15.73 -24.69
N LEU A 20 25.41 14.88 -25.36
CA LEU A 20 23.97 15.09 -25.55
C LEU A 20 23.18 14.37 -24.46
N TYR A 21 22.55 15.15 -23.57
CA TYR A 21 21.68 14.64 -22.52
C TYR A 21 20.20 14.71 -22.95
N PRO A 22 19.42 13.63 -22.79
CA PRO A 22 17.99 13.67 -23.09
C PRO A 22 17.26 14.59 -22.10
N VAL A 23 16.33 15.39 -22.62
CA VAL A 23 15.42 16.21 -21.81
C VAL A 23 14.29 15.31 -21.34
N LEU A 24 14.38 14.83 -20.11
CA LEU A 24 13.34 14.01 -19.49
C LEU A 24 12.32 14.92 -18.82
N SER A 25 11.07 14.90 -19.29
CA SER A 25 9.94 15.45 -18.56
C SER A 25 9.17 14.30 -17.89
N VAL A 26 8.92 14.44 -16.60
CA VAL A 26 7.99 13.56 -15.88
C VAL A 26 6.66 14.29 -15.87
N SER A 27 5.60 13.68 -16.41
CA SER A 27 4.25 14.23 -16.32
C SER A 27 3.88 14.39 -14.85
N GLU A 28 3.37 15.56 -14.45
CA GLU A 28 3.01 15.84 -13.05
C GLU A 28 1.92 14.86 -12.54
N GLU A 29 1.08 14.31 -13.41
CA GLU A 29 0.12 13.25 -13.06
C GLU A 29 0.77 11.96 -12.53
N ALA A 30 2.03 11.69 -12.89
CA ALA A 30 2.77 10.51 -12.45
C ALA A 30 3.34 10.65 -11.02
N VAL A 31 3.21 11.84 -10.41
CA VAL A 31 3.77 12.16 -9.08
C VAL A 31 2.64 12.47 -8.09
N LYS A 32 1.50 11.77 -8.18
CA LYS A 32 0.56 11.78 -7.05
C LYS A 32 1.16 10.96 -5.91
N PRO A 33 1.39 11.54 -4.73
CA PRO A 33 1.87 10.78 -3.59
C PRO A 33 0.80 9.74 -3.22
N ILE A 34 1.12 8.46 -3.40
CA ILE A 34 0.26 7.37 -2.94
C ILE A 34 0.33 7.35 -1.42
N HIS A 35 -0.79 7.69 -0.78
CA HIS A 35 -0.92 7.65 0.67
C HIS A 35 -1.24 6.22 1.10
N ILE A 36 -0.38 5.65 1.96
CA ILE A 36 -0.56 4.31 2.52
C ILE A 36 -0.75 4.41 4.03
N GLY A 37 -1.76 3.72 4.55
CA GLY A 37 -2.08 3.63 5.97
C GLY A 37 -1.14 2.72 6.76
N LYS A 38 -1.65 2.20 7.87
CA LYS A 38 -0.88 1.35 8.81
C LYS A 38 -0.50 0.02 8.15
N TYR A 39 -1.44 -0.64 7.49
CA TYR A 39 -1.28 -2.03 7.06
C TYR A 39 -0.42 -2.17 5.81
N GLY A 40 -0.54 -1.24 4.86
CA GLY A 40 0.36 -1.24 3.70
C GLY A 40 1.82 -1.00 4.07
N ARG A 41 2.11 -0.19 5.10
CA ARG A 41 3.48 -0.04 5.64
C ARG A 41 3.98 -1.32 6.30
N MET A 42 3.12 -1.98 7.08
CA MET A 42 3.44 -3.26 7.70
C MET A 42 3.73 -4.33 6.65
N TRP A 43 2.94 -4.37 5.57
CA TRP A 43 3.19 -5.28 4.45
C TRP A 43 4.50 -4.98 3.74
N ILE A 44 4.83 -3.71 3.47
CA ILE A 44 6.14 -3.35 2.89
C ILE A 44 7.29 -3.87 3.75
N GLU A 45 7.20 -3.72 5.08
CA GLU A 45 8.25 -4.20 5.99
C GLU A 45 8.34 -5.73 5.97
N PHE A 46 7.20 -6.43 6.04
CA PHE A 46 7.14 -7.88 5.90
C PHE A 46 7.76 -8.37 4.58
N MET A 47 7.48 -7.70 3.46
CA MET A 47 8.05 -8.03 2.15
C MET A 47 9.56 -7.83 2.10
N LYS A 48 10.09 -6.81 2.78
CA LYS A 48 11.54 -6.58 2.86
C LYS A 48 12.25 -7.69 3.64
N THR A 49 11.67 -8.15 4.75
CA THR A 49 12.30 -9.13 5.63
C THR A 49 12.15 -10.56 5.11
N GLU A 50 10.92 -10.95 4.75
CA GLU A 50 10.61 -12.35 4.41
C GLU A 50 10.76 -12.64 2.91
N HIS A 51 10.54 -11.64 2.04
CA HIS A 51 10.51 -11.82 0.58
C HIS A 51 11.31 -10.77 -0.20
N PRO A 52 12.61 -10.60 0.09
CA PRO A 52 13.43 -9.50 -0.42
C PRO A 52 13.51 -9.46 -1.96
N ASP A 53 13.48 -10.61 -2.63
CA ASP A 53 13.53 -10.67 -4.10
C ASP A 53 12.26 -10.13 -4.75
N ARG A 54 11.09 -10.43 -4.17
CA ARG A 54 9.82 -9.87 -4.66
C ARG A 54 9.70 -8.39 -4.32
N TYR A 55 10.14 -7.97 -3.14
CA TYR A 55 10.25 -6.56 -2.80
C TYR A 55 11.09 -5.80 -3.84
N ARG A 56 12.29 -6.32 -4.18
CA ARG A 56 13.15 -5.73 -5.22
C ARG A 56 12.47 -5.66 -6.58
N ASN A 57 11.75 -6.70 -6.98
CA ASN A 57 10.99 -6.71 -8.24
C ASN A 57 9.90 -5.62 -8.25
N LEU A 58 9.13 -5.50 -7.18
CA LEU A 58 8.09 -4.47 -7.05
C LEU A 58 8.66 -3.05 -7.11
N VAL A 59 9.78 -2.81 -6.42
CA VAL A 59 10.50 -1.53 -6.48
C VAL A 59 11.01 -1.25 -7.89
N ARG A 60 11.63 -2.24 -8.54
CA ARG A 60 12.19 -2.10 -9.88
C ARG A 60 11.16 -1.72 -10.93
N PHE A 61 9.94 -2.25 -10.81
CA PHE A 61 8.83 -1.92 -11.71
C PHE A 61 7.98 -0.74 -11.23
N GLY A 62 8.33 -0.09 -10.12
CA GLY A 62 7.58 1.04 -9.57
C GLY A 62 6.20 0.69 -8.97
N ARG A 63 5.89 -0.60 -8.79
CA ARG A 63 4.56 -1.10 -8.38
C ARG A 63 4.41 -1.31 -6.87
N LEU A 64 5.46 -1.06 -6.09
CA LEU A 64 5.45 -1.32 -4.65
C LEU A 64 4.35 -0.53 -3.95
N TRP A 65 4.25 0.77 -4.25
CA TRP A 65 3.32 1.67 -3.58
C TRP A 65 1.87 1.39 -3.99
N ASP A 66 1.62 1.11 -5.27
CA ASP A 66 0.29 0.68 -5.75
C ASP A 66 -0.17 -0.57 -5.02
N LYS A 67 0.70 -1.60 -4.97
CA LYS A 67 0.34 -2.87 -4.35
C LYS A 67 0.12 -2.73 -2.84
N ALA A 68 0.94 -1.92 -2.18
CA ALA A 68 0.79 -1.66 -0.77
C ALA A 68 -0.47 -0.84 -0.44
N ALA A 69 -0.95 0.01 -1.35
CA ALA A 69 -2.23 0.69 -1.22
C ALA A 69 -3.42 -0.29 -1.36
N GLU A 70 -3.40 -1.19 -2.36
CA GLU A 70 -4.41 -2.24 -2.51
C GLU A 70 -4.54 -3.10 -1.25
N ILE A 71 -3.39 -3.49 -0.67
CA ILE A 71 -3.34 -4.32 0.53
C ILE A 71 -3.82 -3.55 1.78
N ASP A 72 -3.54 -2.24 1.85
CA ASP A 72 -4.03 -1.40 2.94
C ASP A 72 -5.56 -1.28 2.90
N GLU A 73 -6.14 -1.10 1.71
CA GLU A 73 -7.59 -1.07 1.51
C GLU A 73 -8.24 -2.40 1.91
N GLU A 74 -7.74 -3.53 1.42
CA GLU A 74 -8.23 -4.87 1.76
C GLU A 74 -8.15 -5.14 3.28
N ALA A 75 -7.07 -4.68 3.93
CA ALA A 75 -6.91 -4.80 5.37
C ALA A 75 -7.98 -4.01 6.14
N TYR A 76 -8.30 -2.78 5.73
CA TYR A 76 -9.35 -1.98 6.36
C TYR A 76 -10.75 -2.56 6.11
N GLU A 77 -11.02 -3.07 4.91
CA GLU A 77 -12.29 -3.75 4.61
C GLU A 77 -12.51 -4.99 5.49
N LEU A 78 -11.48 -5.82 5.65
CA LEU A 78 -11.54 -6.98 6.52
C LEU A 78 -11.75 -6.58 7.99
N LEU A 79 -11.05 -5.52 8.42
CA LEU A 79 -11.18 -4.99 9.77
C LEU A 79 -12.61 -4.55 10.07
N ASP A 80 -13.19 -3.72 9.21
CA ASP A 80 -14.55 -3.22 9.37
C ASP A 80 -15.60 -4.35 9.32
N THR A 81 -15.35 -5.35 8.47
CA THR A 81 -16.21 -6.54 8.37
C THR A 81 -16.23 -7.33 9.68
N ILE A 82 -15.06 -7.58 10.29
CA ILE A 82 -14.96 -8.31 11.55
C ILE A 82 -15.58 -7.50 12.69
N GLU A 83 -15.28 -6.21 12.79
CA GLU A 83 -15.83 -5.35 13.84
C GLU A 83 -17.35 -5.27 13.78
N SER A 84 -17.91 -5.10 12.58
CA SER A 84 -19.36 -5.02 12.37
C SER A 84 -20.06 -6.35 12.71
N LYS A 85 -19.47 -7.49 12.30
CA LYS A 85 -19.98 -8.83 12.65
C LYS A 85 -19.91 -9.08 14.16
N TRP A 86 -18.84 -8.66 14.82
CA TRP A 86 -18.70 -8.83 16.26
C TRP A 86 -19.73 -7.99 17.04
N LEU A 87 -19.86 -6.71 16.71
CA LEU A 87 -20.76 -5.77 17.39
C LEU A 87 -22.25 -6.06 17.13
N SER A 88 -22.58 -6.64 15.97
CA SER A 88 -23.96 -7.09 15.71
C SER A 88 -24.34 -8.31 16.55
N SER A 89 -23.39 -9.22 16.78
CA SER A 89 -23.57 -10.45 17.57
C SER A 89 -23.51 -10.20 19.08
N HIS A 90 -22.69 -9.25 19.53
CA HIS A 90 -22.48 -8.94 20.94
C HIS A 90 -23.00 -7.56 21.31
N LYS A 91 -24.11 -7.53 22.05
CA LYS A 91 -24.71 -6.29 22.56
C LYS A 91 -24.37 -6.08 24.04
N PRO A 92 -24.09 -4.85 24.47
CA PRO A 92 -23.88 -4.55 25.89
C PRO A 92 -25.17 -4.82 26.67
N LYS A 93 -25.02 -5.24 27.94
CA LYS A 93 -26.16 -5.49 28.84
C LYS A 93 -26.83 -4.16 29.18
N ASN A 94 -26.02 -3.14 29.44
CA ASN A 94 -26.49 -1.77 29.58
C ASN A 94 -25.96 -0.90 28.43
N ARG A 95 -26.88 -0.42 27.57
CA ARG A 95 -26.53 0.45 26.42
C ARG A 95 -25.92 1.78 26.81
N GLN A 96 -26.14 2.26 28.04
CA GLN A 96 -25.57 3.51 28.54
C GLN A 96 -24.20 3.31 29.22
N SER A 97 -23.76 2.06 29.41
CA SER A 97 -22.45 1.78 30.01
C SER A 97 -21.34 2.01 29.00
N PHE A 98 -20.56 3.07 29.23
CA PHE A 98 -19.37 3.39 28.43
C PHE A 98 -18.35 2.24 28.46
N TRP A 99 -18.08 1.67 29.64
CA TRP A 99 -17.08 0.63 29.82
C TRP A 99 -17.41 -0.68 29.09
N GLU A 100 -18.67 -1.14 29.15
CA GLU A 100 -19.09 -2.35 28.44
C GLU A 100 -18.93 -2.19 26.93
N MET A 101 -19.32 -1.03 26.40
CA MET A 101 -19.19 -0.74 24.97
C MET A 101 -17.72 -0.63 24.54
N TYR A 102 -16.88 0.00 25.36
CA TYR A 102 -15.44 0.11 25.12
C TYR A 102 -14.77 -1.26 25.10
N GLN A 103 -15.10 -2.14 26.05
CA GLN A 103 -14.55 -3.49 26.11
C GLN A 103 -14.93 -4.31 24.87
N LEU A 104 -16.18 -4.27 24.44
CA LEU A 104 -16.64 -4.99 23.24
C LEU A 104 -15.94 -4.51 21.97
N ARG A 105 -15.78 -3.18 21.81
CA ARG A 105 -15.06 -2.60 20.67
C ARG A 105 -13.57 -2.94 20.69
N THR A 106 -12.94 -2.90 21.87
CA THR A 106 -11.54 -3.27 22.03
C THR A 106 -11.31 -4.73 21.65
N GLN A 107 -12.18 -5.64 22.11
CA GLN A 107 -12.11 -7.06 21.74
C GLN A 107 -12.27 -7.28 20.24
N ALA A 108 -13.25 -6.59 19.63
CA ALA A 108 -13.47 -6.64 18.19
C ALA A 108 -12.23 -6.18 17.41
N ARG A 109 -11.65 -5.04 17.81
CA ARG A 109 -10.45 -4.46 17.21
C ARG A 109 -9.27 -5.42 17.32
N MET A 110 -9.02 -6.00 18.49
CA MET A 110 -7.89 -6.95 18.68
C MET A 110 -8.02 -8.17 17.77
N MET A 111 -9.21 -8.78 17.71
CA MET A 111 -9.48 -9.93 16.83
C MET A 111 -9.31 -9.54 15.35
N ALA A 112 -9.82 -8.38 14.96
CA ALA A 112 -9.73 -7.90 13.59
C ALA A 112 -8.28 -7.61 13.17
N GLU A 113 -7.48 -6.97 14.04
CA GLU A 113 -6.07 -6.71 13.79
C GLU A 113 -5.27 -8.00 13.62
N GLU A 114 -5.51 -9.02 14.46
CA GLU A 114 -4.88 -10.33 14.32
C GLU A 114 -5.24 -10.98 12.99
N ALA A 115 -6.52 -10.97 12.61
CA ALA A 115 -6.97 -11.52 11.34
C ALA A 115 -6.31 -10.83 10.13
N VAL A 116 -6.19 -9.50 10.15
CA VAL A 116 -5.52 -8.73 9.09
C VAL A 116 -4.05 -9.13 8.94
N LEU A 117 -3.32 -9.31 10.04
CA LEU A 117 -1.91 -9.72 9.99
C LEU A 117 -1.74 -11.08 9.32
N HIS A 118 -2.62 -12.02 9.62
CA HIS A 118 -2.52 -13.39 9.13
C HIS A 118 -3.07 -13.57 7.71
N GLN A 119 -4.23 -12.98 7.41
CA GLN A 119 -4.98 -13.22 6.16
C GLN A 119 -4.60 -12.25 5.05
N VAL A 120 -4.14 -11.04 5.38
CA VAL A 120 -3.77 -10.04 4.37
C VAL A 120 -2.26 -9.94 4.30
N ILE A 121 -1.60 -9.54 5.39
CA ILE A 121 -0.17 -9.21 5.34
C ILE A 121 0.71 -10.44 5.03
N ARG A 122 0.48 -11.57 5.70
CA ARG A 122 1.32 -12.78 5.53
C ARG A 122 0.95 -13.64 4.32
N GLN A 123 -0.27 -13.49 3.81
CA GLN A 123 -0.76 -14.29 2.69
C GLN A 123 -0.25 -13.76 1.34
N TYR A 124 -0.22 -12.44 1.15
CA TYR A 124 0.25 -11.81 -0.08
C TYR A 124 1.77 -11.63 -0.09
N HIS A 125 2.50 -12.74 -0.08
CA HIS A 125 3.91 -12.80 -0.45
C HIS A 125 4.07 -13.11 -1.94
#